data_AF-S0AX36-F1
#
_entry.id   AF-S0AX36-F1
#
_cell.length_a   1.000
_cell.length_b   1.000
_cell.length_c   1.000
_cell.angle_alpha   90.00
_cell.angle_beta   90.00
_cell.angle_gamma   90.00
#
_symmetry.space_group_name_H-M   'P 1'
#
loop_
_entity.id
_entity.type
_entity.pdbx_description
1 polymer ?
#
loop_
_entity_poly.entity_id
_entity_poly.type
_entity_poly.pdbx_seq_one_letter_code
_entity_poly.pdbx_strand_id
1 'polypeptide(L)'
;MSSRPFVTIYDGITGEAEKTQVRLPAVFLAPIRGDVVHFVYRNQSKNTRQPEGVSTEAGKQHSAISWGTGRAVARIPRISGSGSGRNGQGAFGNMTRKGHMFSPLKNFRKWQRKTPKQMRRFAVASCIAASAVPALVSARGHHIAGVPQIPLVVNSKSISVIKKTKQAVYLLKKINAYSDVLKVIASKTVRAGQGKMRGRKIKERKGPLVVYGNDDLQAVKAFRNIPGVDTCRVENLSVLNLAPGCHMGRFIIWTESAFKKLNTIFGTQKKMAQGKSGFRIAHAQMAVPDMKRVVVAAEKAKLLRAKIVLPKVPKRANPLKNWAAMVKLNPYAKIASHKLAQVAKAQAVHKAQYAAKMEKILAAKKEALNQSVAKRFGKTQKVDGKVVKVKVENNLLKATVKRTAKQDAYMKKYDGIVKANAKKYAEKIGF
;
A
#
# COMPACT_ATOMS: atom_id res chain seq x y z
N MET A 1 11.72 -19.25 17.13
CA MET A 1 11.79 -20.70 17.41
C MET A 1 11.07 -20.95 18.73
N SER A 2 10.46 -22.14 18.91
CA SER A 2 9.83 -22.49 20.19
C SER A 2 10.87 -22.42 21.31
N SER A 3 10.57 -21.67 22.37
CA SER A 3 11.48 -21.38 23.48
C SER A 3 11.52 -22.48 24.55
N ARG A 4 10.65 -23.49 24.47
CA ARG A 4 10.51 -24.54 25.49
C ARG A 4 11.17 -25.84 25.05
N PRO A 5 12.25 -26.31 25.72
CA PRO A 5 12.90 -27.57 25.38
C PRO A 5 12.07 -28.79 25.79
N PHE A 6 11.16 -28.63 26.76
CA PHE A 6 10.26 -29.67 27.26
C PHE A 6 8.80 -29.27 27.07
N VAL A 7 7.96 -30.28 26.91
CA VAL A 7 6.52 -30.18 26.67
C VAL A 7 5.81 -31.06 27.68
N THR A 8 4.84 -30.50 28.39
CA THR A 8 4.04 -31.22 29.39
C THR A 8 3.06 -32.15 28.69
N ILE A 9 2.86 -33.37 29.21
CA ILE A 9 1.78 -34.26 28.75
C ILE A 9 0.55 -33.98 29.60
N TYR A 10 -0.63 -33.92 28.99
CA TYR A 10 -1.90 -33.80 29.72
C TYR A 10 -2.66 -35.12 29.69
N ASP A 11 -3.30 -35.47 30.79
CA ASP A 11 -4.29 -36.54 30.79
C ASP A 11 -5.57 -36.05 30.08
N GLY A 12 -6.00 -36.79 29.07
CA GLY A 12 -7.19 -36.47 28.29
C GLY A 12 -8.51 -36.65 29.03
N ILE A 13 -8.54 -37.35 30.17
CA ILE A 13 -9.76 -37.61 30.94
C ILE A 13 -9.92 -36.58 32.06
N THR A 14 -8.89 -36.38 32.88
CA THR A 14 -8.92 -35.40 33.98
C THR A 14 -8.67 -33.98 33.48
N GLY A 15 -7.84 -33.80 32.45
CA GLY A 15 -7.34 -32.51 31.99
C GLY A 15 -6.11 -32.02 32.74
N GLU A 16 -5.57 -32.83 33.66
CA GLU A 16 -4.43 -32.48 34.50
C GLU A 16 -3.09 -32.69 33.78
N ALA A 17 -2.08 -31.94 34.23
CA ALA A 17 -0.71 -32.08 33.74
C ALA A 17 -0.02 -33.27 34.40
N GLU A 18 0.55 -34.17 33.59
CA GLU A 18 1.40 -35.23 34.11
C GLU A 18 2.76 -34.69 34.55
N LYS A 19 3.35 -35.35 35.56
CA LYS A 19 4.69 -35.02 36.07
C LYS A 19 5.79 -35.26 35.03
N THR A 20 5.59 -36.23 34.14
CA THR A 20 6.56 -36.61 33.11
C THR A 20 6.47 -35.68 31.91
N GLN A 21 7.54 -34.89 31.70
CA GLN A 21 7.67 -34.04 30.53
C GLN A 21 8.39 -34.77 29.39
N VAL A 22 8.07 -34.41 28.14
CA VAL A 22 8.75 -34.94 26.95
C VAL A 22 9.54 -33.84 26.27
N ARG A 23 10.76 -34.16 25.84
CA ARG A 23 11.59 -33.24 25.07
C ARG A 23 10.94 -32.90 23.73
N LEU A 24 10.92 -31.62 23.38
CA LEU A 24 10.41 -31.13 22.10
C LEU A 24 11.17 -31.78 20.94
N PRO A 25 10.48 -32.47 20.00
CA PRO A 25 11.10 -33.04 18.82
C PRO A 25 11.76 -31.97 17.94
N ALA A 26 12.90 -32.30 17.35
CA ALA A 26 13.68 -31.35 16.56
C ALA A 26 12.92 -30.80 15.34
N VAL A 27 11.90 -31.52 14.85
CA VAL A 27 11.07 -31.08 13.71
C VAL A 27 10.34 -29.77 13.99
N PHE A 28 10.05 -29.45 15.25
CA PHE A 28 9.46 -28.17 15.66
C PHE A 28 10.44 -26.99 15.58
N LEU A 29 11.74 -27.27 15.43
CA LEU A 29 12.79 -26.27 15.21
C LEU A 29 13.09 -26.07 13.72
N ALA A 30 12.39 -26.77 12.82
CA ALA A 30 12.57 -26.61 11.39
C ALA A 30 12.19 -25.18 10.95
N PRO A 31 12.87 -24.60 9.95
CA PRO A 31 12.50 -23.30 9.41
C PRO A 31 11.11 -23.34 8.76
N ILE A 32 10.30 -22.32 9.04
CA ILE A 32 8.94 -22.19 8.52
C ILE A 32 9.02 -21.50 7.15
N ARG A 33 8.83 -22.26 6.08
CA ARG A 33 8.92 -21.78 4.68
C ARG A 33 7.59 -21.91 3.95
N GLY A 34 6.83 -20.80 3.90
CA GLY A 34 5.53 -20.75 3.26
C GLY A 34 5.58 -20.95 1.74
N ASP A 35 6.65 -20.54 1.09
CA ASP A 35 6.90 -20.71 -0.34
C ASP A 35 6.98 -22.20 -0.74
N VAL A 36 7.74 -23.00 0.01
CA VAL A 36 7.88 -24.45 -0.23
C VAL A 36 6.57 -25.17 0.08
N VAL A 37 5.91 -24.80 1.17
CA VAL A 37 4.59 -25.34 1.52
C VAL A 37 3.58 -25.05 0.40
N HIS A 38 3.58 -23.84 -0.16
CA HIS A 38 2.70 -23.46 -1.24
C HIS A 38 2.95 -24.22 -2.54
N PHE A 39 4.21 -24.36 -2.92
CA PHE A 39 4.59 -25.16 -4.08
C PHE A 39 4.11 -26.62 -3.95
N VAL A 40 4.38 -27.24 -2.79
CA VAL A 40 4.02 -28.64 -2.54
C VAL A 40 2.50 -28.82 -2.45
N TYR A 41 1.79 -27.96 -1.70
CA TYR A 41 0.33 -28.03 -1.54
C TYR A 41 -0.38 -27.96 -2.88
N ARG A 42 0.00 -27.00 -3.73
CA ARG A 42 -0.58 -26.81 -5.07
C ARG A 42 -0.40 -28.05 -5.96
N ASN A 43 0.76 -28.69 -5.92
CA ASN A 43 1.02 -29.87 -6.74
C ASN A 43 0.30 -31.11 -6.18
N GLN A 44 0.29 -31.31 -4.85
CA GLN A 44 -0.44 -32.41 -4.22
C GLN A 44 -1.95 -32.29 -4.41
N SER A 45 -2.51 -31.08 -4.30
CA SER A 45 -3.93 -30.84 -4.52
C SER A 45 -4.35 -31.08 -5.98
N LYS A 46 -3.45 -30.95 -6.95
CA LYS A 46 -3.71 -31.33 -8.35
C LYS A 46 -3.78 -32.84 -8.55
N ASN A 47 -3.07 -33.61 -7.72
CA ASN A 47 -3.00 -35.07 -7.87
C ASN A 47 -4.29 -35.80 -7.47
N THR A 48 -5.18 -35.15 -6.71
CA THR A 48 -6.49 -35.71 -6.34
C THR A 48 -7.57 -35.44 -7.39
N ARG A 49 -7.24 -34.75 -8.50
CA ARG A 49 -8.20 -34.48 -9.57
C ARG A 49 -8.41 -35.72 -10.43
N GLN A 50 -9.66 -35.97 -10.79
CA GLN A 50 -10.02 -36.98 -11.79
C GLN A 50 -9.97 -36.35 -13.19
N PRO A 51 -9.47 -37.08 -14.20
CA PRO A 51 -9.53 -36.63 -15.60
C PRO A 51 -10.98 -36.42 -16.05
N GLU A 52 -11.21 -35.34 -16.79
CA GLU A 52 -12.50 -35.01 -17.39
C GLU A 52 -12.27 -34.65 -18.87
N GLY A 53 -13.25 -34.94 -19.72
CA GLY A 53 -13.18 -34.69 -21.16
C GLY A 53 -14.56 -34.66 -21.79
N VAL A 54 -14.63 -34.11 -23.01
CA VAL A 54 -15.84 -34.14 -23.85
C VAL A 54 -15.77 -35.37 -24.76
N SER A 55 -16.92 -35.98 -25.07
CA SER A 55 -16.98 -37.08 -26.06
C SER A 55 -16.35 -36.65 -27.38
N THR A 56 -15.61 -37.55 -28.04
CA THR A 56 -14.92 -37.28 -29.30
C THR A 56 -15.88 -36.99 -30.45
N GLU A 57 -17.05 -37.64 -30.41
CA GLU A 57 -18.11 -37.55 -31.42
C GLU A 57 -19.12 -36.43 -31.14
N ALA A 58 -19.01 -35.74 -29.99
CA ALA A 58 -19.95 -34.67 -29.66
C ALA A 58 -19.94 -33.57 -30.73
N GLY A 59 -21.10 -33.32 -31.33
CA GLY A 59 -21.27 -32.32 -32.39
C GLY A 59 -20.72 -32.74 -33.77
N LYS A 60 -20.34 -34.01 -33.94
CA LYS A 60 -19.78 -34.57 -35.19
C LYS A 60 -20.60 -35.71 -35.82
N GLN A 61 -21.71 -36.10 -35.20
CA GLN A 61 -22.56 -37.22 -35.63
C GLN A 61 -23.46 -36.92 -36.84
N HIS A 62 -23.38 -35.73 -37.42
CA HIS A 62 -24.21 -35.33 -38.57
C HIS A 62 -23.42 -35.46 -39.87
N SER A 63 -24.06 -35.94 -40.93
CA SER A 63 -23.58 -35.74 -42.30
C SER A 63 -23.86 -34.30 -42.72
N ALA A 64 -22.81 -33.49 -42.89
CA ALA A 64 -22.94 -32.08 -43.23
C ALA A 64 -21.79 -31.62 -44.14
N ILE A 65 -22.12 -30.83 -45.15
CA ILE A 65 -21.17 -30.29 -46.13
C ILE A 65 -21.46 -28.80 -46.32
N SER A 66 -20.43 -28.00 -46.62
CA SER A 66 -20.63 -26.59 -46.96
C SER A 66 -21.31 -26.46 -48.31
N TRP A 67 -22.36 -25.64 -48.40
CA TRP A 67 -23.05 -25.39 -49.68
C TRP A 67 -22.28 -24.46 -50.63
N GLY A 68 -21.10 -23.99 -50.24
CA GLY A 68 -20.31 -23.06 -51.04
C GLY A 68 -20.89 -21.64 -51.08
N THR A 69 -20.46 -20.85 -52.06
CA THR A 69 -20.94 -19.49 -52.31
C THR A 69 -22.20 -19.47 -53.20
N GLY A 70 -22.80 -18.30 -53.41
CA GLY A 70 -23.89 -18.12 -54.38
C GLY A 70 -25.30 -18.42 -53.87
N ARG A 71 -25.48 -18.65 -52.56
CA ARG A 71 -26.78 -18.94 -51.93
C ARG A 71 -27.20 -17.93 -50.85
N ALA A 72 -26.59 -16.73 -50.84
CA ALA A 72 -26.79 -15.68 -49.83
C ALA A 72 -26.67 -16.15 -48.36
N VAL A 73 -25.83 -17.17 -48.12
CA VAL A 73 -25.70 -17.84 -46.83
C VAL A 73 -24.22 -18.11 -46.52
N ALA A 74 -23.84 -18.08 -45.24
CA ALA A 74 -22.47 -18.33 -44.80
C ALA A 74 -21.97 -19.75 -45.13
N ARG A 75 -20.66 -19.87 -45.41
CA ARG A 75 -19.95 -21.08 -45.89
C ARG A 75 -19.75 -22.20 -44.84
N ILE A 76 -20.53 -22.20 -43.77
CA ILE A 76 -20.46 -23.24 -42.72
C ILE A 76 -21.04 -24.57 -43.24
N PRO A 77 -20.53 -25.75 -42.83
CA PRO A 77 -21.18 -27.02 -43.14
C PRO A 77 -22.63 -27.05 -42.67
N ARG A 78 -23.53 -27.57 -43.50
CA ARG A 78 -24.97 -27.66 -43.25
C ARG A 78 -25.46 -29.09 -43.37
N ILE A 79 -26.38 -29.47 -42.49
CA ILE A 79 -26.91 -30.83 -42.40
C ILE A 79 -27.71 -31.17 -43.65
N SER A 80 -27.38 -32.29 -44.29
CA SER A 80 -28.11 -32.82 -45.44
C SER A 80 -29.40 -33.52 -45.01
N GLY A 81 -30.47 -33.37 -45.79
CA GLY A 81 -31.74 -34.09 -45.59
C GLY A 81 -32.96 -33.24 -45.91
N SER A 82 -34.14 -33.87 -45.88
CA SER A 82 -35.47 -33.25 -46.03
C SER A 82 -36.41 -33.65 -44.88
N GLY A 83 -37.49 -32.90 -44.66
CA GLY A 83 -38.55 -33.27 -43.71
C GLY A 83 -38.32 -32.97 -42.22
N SER A 84 -37.11 -32.60 -41.77
CA SER A 84 -36.84 -32.20 -40.37
C SER A 84 -36.48 -30.73 -40.26
N GLY A 85 -36.94 -30.06 -39.19
CA GLY A 85 -36.55 -28.69 -38.87
C GLY A 85 -35.05 -28.49 -38.61
N ARG A 86 -34.28 -29.58 -38.46
CA ARG A 86 -32.81 -29.54 -38.30
C ARG A 86 -32.06 -29.48 -39.64
N ASN A 87 -32.68 -29.83 -40.76
CA ASN A 87 -32.05 -29.87 -42.08
C ASN A 87 -31.68 -28.45 -42.55
N GLY A 88 -30.55 -28.32 -43.26
CA GLY A 88 -30.03 -27.03 -43.72
C GLY A 88 -29.44 -26.14 -42.61
N GLN A 89 -29.53 -26.51 -41.32
CA GLN A 89 -28.89 -25.77 -40.23
C GLN A 89 -27.37 -26.01 -40.20
N GLY A 90 -26.63 -25.02 -39.66
CA GLY A 90 -25.18 -25.13 -39.48
C GLY A 90 -24.75 -26.24 -38.51
N ALA A 91 -23.66 -26.91 -38.84
CA ALA A 91 -23.08 -28.03 -38.10
C ALA A 91 -21.56 -27.90 -37.97
N PHE A 92 -20.97 -28.76 -37.12
CA PHE A 92 -19.54 -28.88 -36.80
C PHE A 92 -18.91 -27.66 -36.12
N GLY A 93 -19.07 -26.46 -36.66
CA GLY A 93 -18.38 -25.26 -36.16
C GLY A 93 -18.68 -24.94 -34.69
N ASN A 94 -17.68 -24.45 -33.97
CA ASN A 94 -17.80 -24.01 -32.57
C ASN A 94 -18.76 -22.83 -32.36
N MET A 95 -19.03 -22.05 -33.41
CA MET A 95 -20.04 -20.99 -33.42
C MET A 95 -21.47 -21.51 -33.68
N THR A 96 -21.63 -22.78 -34.02
CA THR A 96 -22.94 -23.36 -34.37
C THR A 96 -23.59 -24.03 -33.17
N ARG A 97 -24.92 -23.89 -33.05
CA ARG A 97 -25.70 -24.62 -32.04
C ARG A 97 -25.63 -26.13 -32.34
N LYS A 98 -25.30 -26.92 -31.31
CA LYS A 98 -25.01 -28.37 -31.39
C LYS A 98 -23.76 -28.73 -32.23
N GLY A 99 -22.90 -27.76 -32.54
CA GLY A 99 -21.56 -28.03 -33.08
C GLY A 99 -20.57 -28.49 -32.00
N HIS A 100 -19.33 -28.79 -32.40
CA HIS A 100 -18.28 -29.18 -31.47
C HIS A 100 -17.49 -27.96 -30.96
N MET A 101 -16.95 -28.04 -29.75
CA MET A 101 -16.11 -26.98 -29.19
C MET A 101 -14.79 -26.81 -29.99
N PHE A 102 -14.19 -25.62 -29.92
CA PHE A 102 -12.78 -25.45 -30.28
C PHE A 102 -11.89 -26.04 -29.18
N SER A 103 -10.90 -26.83 -29.57
CA SER A 103 -10.01 -27.58 -28.65
C SER A 103 -10.78 -28.29 -27.52
N PRO A 104 -11.61 -29.31 -27.85
CA PRO A 104 -12.42 -30.02 -26.84
C PRO A 104 -11.55 -30.58 -25.73
N LEU A 105 -12.04 -30.55 -24.48
CA LEU A 105 -11.32 -31.08 -23.33
C LEU A 105 -10.98 -32.56 -23.56
N LYS A 106 -9.69 -32.89 -23.50
CA LYS A 106 -9.18 -34.24 -23.65
C LYS A 106 -8.78 -34.83 -22.31
N ASN A 107 -9.00 -36.13 -22.17
CA ASN A 107 -8.61 -36.91 -20.99
C ASN A 107 -7.08 -36.89 -20.75
N PHE A 108 -6.27 -36.85 -21.80
CA PHE A 108 -4.80 -36.85 -21.73
C PHE A 108 -4.16 -35.52 -21.27
N ARG A 109 -4.95 -34.54 -20.82
CA ARG A 109 -4.41 -33.35 -20.15
C ARG A 109 -3.57 -33.77 -18.93
N LYS A 110 -2.39 -33.16 -18.74
CA LYS A 110 -1.54 -33.44 -17.57
C LYS A 110 -2.11 -32.86 -16.27
N TRP A 111 -2.91 -33.66 -15.56
CA TRP A 111 -3.53 -33.32 -14.27
C TRP A 111 -2.55 -33.43 -13.11
N GLN A 112 -1.88 -34.58 -12.99
CA GLN A 112 -0.99 -34.87 -11.88
C GLN A 112 0.39 -34.20 -12.06
N ARG A 113 1.01 -33.84 -10.93
CA ARG A 113 2.33 -33.20 -10.83
C ARG A 113 3.21 -33.96 -9.84
N LYS A 114 4.35 -34.43 -10.32
CA LYS A 114 5.41 -35.01 -9.49
C LYS A 114 6.04 -33.89 -8.66
N THR A 115 6.17 -34.13 -7.35
CA THR A 115 6.85 -33.21 -6.43
C THR A 115 8.03 -33.95 -5.81
N PRO A 116 9.23 -33.35 -5.77
CA PRO A 116 10.41 -33.97 -5.17
C PRO A 116 10.14 -34.44 -3.73
N LYS A 117 10.59 -35.66 -3.40
CA LYS A 117 10.37 -36.26 -2.07
C LYS A 117 10.94 -35.38 -0.96
N GLN A 118 12.12 -34.80 -1.17
CA GLN A 118 12.77 -33.94 -0.17
C GLN A 118 11.99 -32.65 0.10
N MET A 119 11.50 -31.96 -0.94
CA MET A 119 10.63 -30.80 -0.79
C MET A 119 9.35 -31.13 -0.03
N ARG A 120 8.73 -32.28 -0.32
CA ARG A 120 7.54 -32.74 0.43
C ARG A 120 7.85 -32.93 1.91
N ARG A 121 8.96 -33.62 2.22
CA ARG A 121 9.37 -33.89 3.62
C ARG A 121 9.66 -32.59 4.37
N PHE A 122 10.34 -31.65 3.72
CA PHE A 122 10.64 -30.34 4.26
C PHE A 122 9.38 -29.50 4.48
N ALA A 123 8.45 -29.47 3.52
CA ALA A 123 7.16 -28.77 3.68
C ALA A 123 6.35 -29.30 4.88
N VAL A 124 6.32 -30.64 5.07
CA VAL A 124 5.68 -31.24 6.24
C VAL A 124 6.38 -30.80 7.54
N ALA A 125 7.71 -30.77 7.57
CA ALA A 125 8.46 -30.28 8.73
C ALA A 125 8.16 -28.80 9.03
N SER A 126 8.12 -27.92 8.02
CA SER A 126 7.74 -26.51 8.18
C SER A 126 6.31 -26.36 8.72
N CYS A 127 5.35 -27.17 8.28
CA CYS A 127 3.98 -27.14 8.81
C CYS A 127 3.90 -27.60 10.28
N ILE A 128 4.68 -28.61 10.66
CA ILE A 128 4.77 -29.07 12.06
C ILE A 128 5.41 -27.99 12.94
N ALA A 129 6.48 -27.35 12.48
CA ALA A 129 7.07 -26.21 13.20
C ALA A 129 6.07 -25.05 13.36
N ALA A 130 5.30 -24.75 12.31
CA ALA A 130 4.28 -23.71 12.36
C ALA A 130 3.12 -24.02 13.33
N SER A 131 2.76 -25.29 13.53
CA SER A 131 1.70 -25.66 14.49
C SER A 131 2.13 -25.50 15.96
N ALA A 132 3.43 -25.37 16.24
CA ALA A 132 3.95 -25.06 17.58
C ALA A 132 3.91 -23.57 17.93
N VAL A 133 3.61 -22.69 16.97
CA VAL A 133 3.61 -21.24 17.20
C VAL A 133 2.16 -20.77 17.41
N PRO A 134 1.77 -20.37 18.64
CA PRO A 134 0.38 -19.97 18.94
C PRO A 134 -0.13 -18.84 18.03
N ALA A 135 0.74 -17.86 17.72
CA ALA A 135 0.39 -16.75 16.83
C ALA A 135 -0.02 -17.22 15.42
N LEU A 136 0.66 -18.23 14.85
CA LEU A 136 0.30 -18.77 13.54
C LEU A 136 -1.00 -19.58 13.59
N VAL A 137 -1.22 -20.32 14.68
CA VAL A 137 -2.44 -21.10 14.90
C VAL A 137 -3.67 -20.19 15.06
N SER A 138 -3.51 -19.12 15.83
CA SER A 138 -4.54 -18.08 15.99
C SER A 138 -4.77 -17.28 14.71
N ALA A 139 -3.71 -16.95 13.95
CA ALA A 139 -3.83 -16.22 12.68
C ALA A 139 -4.57 -17.01 11.61
N ARG A 140 -4.46 -18.35 11.60
CA ARG A 140 -5.31 -19.22 10.77
C ARG A 140 -6.79 -19.17 11.19
N GLY A 141 -7.03 -18.76 12.43
CA GLY A 141 -8.34 -18.55 13.03
C GLY A 141 -8.75 -19.64 14.02
N HIS A 142 -7.89 -20.60 14.39
CA HIS A 142 -8.30 -21.61 15.37
C HIS A 142 -8.59 -20.98 16.73
N HIS A 143 -9.64 -21.46 17.39
CA HIS A 143 -9.98 -20.99 18.74
C HIS A 143 -9.18 -21.76 19.79
N ILE A 144 -8.00 -21.23 20.12
CA ILE A 144 -7.05 -21.82 21.07
C ILE A 144 -7.02 -21.11 22.44
N ALA A 145 -7.90 -20.13 22.67
CA ALA A 145 -8.01 -19.48 23.98
C ALA A 145 -8.42 -20.51 25.05
N GLY A 146 -7.66 -20.60 26.14
CA GLY A 146 -7.88 -21.57 27.21
C GLY A 146 -7.19 -22.93 27.02
N VAL A 147 -6.57 -23.20 25.87
CA VAL A 147 -5.73 -24.40 25.69
C VAL A 147 -4.45 -24.22 26.53
N PRO A 148 -4.05 -25.21 27.35
CA PRO A 148 -3.01 -25.00 28.35
C PRO A 148 -1.61 -24.78 27.76
N GLN A 149 -1.32 -25.39 26.60
CA GLN A 149 -0.08 -25.16 25.86
C GLN A 149 -0.20 -25.54 24.38
N ILE A 150 0.76 -25.06 23.59
CA ILE A 150 0.96 -25.47 22.19
C ILE A 150 2.47 -25.73 21.99
N PRO A 151 2.88 -26.88 21.42
CA PRO A 151 2.08 -28.04 20.99
C PRO A 151 1.31 -28.73 22.13
N LEU A 152 0.07 -29.15 21.87
CA LEU A 152 -0.73 -29.90 22.83
C LEU A 152 -0.44 -31.40 22.70
N VAL A 153 -0.04 -32.03 23.81
CA VAL A 153 0.27 -33.46 23.87
C VAL A 153 -0.62 -34.11 24.93
N VAL A 154 -1.29 -35.18 24.56
CA VAL A 154 -2.21 -35.94 25.41
C VAL A 154 -1.66 -37.35 25.64
N ASN A 155 -1.80 -37.88 26.85
CA ASN A 155 -1.36 -39.22 27.20
C ASN A 155 -2.04 -40.28 26.30
N SER A 156 -1.23 -41.20 25.78
CA SER A 156 -1.69 -42.32 24.94
C SER A 156 -2.68 -43.24 25.68
N LYS A 157 -2.50 -43.44 26.99
CA LYS A 157 -3.37 -44.27 27.84
C LYS A 157 -4.80 -43.70 27.91
N SER A 158 -4.93 -42.39 28.07
CA SER A 158 -6.23 -41.72 28.12
C SER A 158 -6.97 -41.84 26.79
N ILE A 159 -6.23 -41.82 25.68
CA ILE A 159 -6.77 -41.92 24.33
C ILE A 159 -7.20 -43.35 24.00
N SER A 160 -6.44 -44.38 24.40
CA SER A 160 -6.78 -45.78 24.12
C SER A 160 -8.08 -46.23 24.79
N VAL A 161 -8.45 -45.65 25.93
CA VAL A 161 -9.71 -45.93 26.63
C VAL A 161 -10.94 -45.43 25.85
N ILE A 162 -10.77 -44.45 24.96
CA ILE A 162 -11.88 -43.84 24.22
C ILE A 162 -12.37 -44.78 23.14
N LYS A 163 -13.63 -45.21 23.24
CA LYS A 163 -14.28 -46.06 22.24
C LYS A 163 -15.50 -45.41 21.61
N LYS A 164 -16.13 -44.45 22.31
CA LYS A 164 -17.38 -43.79 21.88
C LYS A 164 -17.16 -42.31 21.59
N THR A 165 -17.89 -41.76 20.62
CA THR A 165 -17.84 -40.33 20.25
C THR A 165 -18.13 -39.40 21.43
N LYS A 166 -19.05 -39.79 22.33
CA LYS A 166 -19.35 -39.01 23.56
C LYS A 166 -18.11 -38.82 24.44
N GLN A 167 -17.28 -39.86 24.57
CA GLN A 167 -16.03 -39.81 25.34
C GLN A 167 -14.99 -38.94 24.64
N ALA A 168 -14.87 -39.03 23.31
CA ALA A 168 -13.99 -38.16 22.53
C ALA A 168 -14.38 -36.67 22.66
N VAL A 169 -15.67 -36.35 22.66
CA VAL A 169 -16.17 -34.99 22.93
C VAL A 169 -15.85 -34.54 24.35
N TYR A 170 -16.00 -35.43 25.34
CA TYR A 170 -15.65 -35.14 26.74
C TYR A 170 -14.16 -34.79 26.87
N LEU A 171 -13.27 -35.58 26.27
CA LEU A 171 -11.84 -35.28 26.24
C LEU A 171 -11.56 -33.90 25.63
N LEU A 172 -12.15 -33.59 24.47
CA LEU A 172 -11.94 -32.30 23.81
C LEU A 172 -12.41 -31.12 24.67
N LYS A 173 -13.47 -31.30 25.47
CA LYS A 173 -13.94 -30.28 26.42
C LYS A 173 -12.95 -30.11 27.56
N LYS A 174 -12.43 -31.20 28.12
CA LYS A 174 -11.47 -31.16 29.25
C LYS A 174 -10.16 -30.46 28.90
N ILE A 175 -9.65 -30.66 27.69
CA ILE A 175 -8.43 -29.99 27.21
C ILE A 175 -8.69 -28.62 26.55
N ASN A 176 -9.90 -28.06 26.69
CA ASN A 176 -10.32 -26.79 26.09
C ASN A 176 -10.15 -26.70 24.55
N ALA A 177 -10.16 -27.85 23.85
CA ALA A 177 -10.10 -27.90 22.38
C ALA A 177 -11.49 -27.83 21.72
N TYR A 178 -12.56 -28.07 22.49
CA TYR A 178 -13.92 -28.15 21.96
C TYR A 178 -14.47 -26.81 21.45
N SER A 179 -13.95 -25.67 21.93
CA SER A 179 -14.30 -24.34 21.40
C SER A 179 -14.02 -24.21 19.90
N ASP A 180 -12.94 -24.81 19.42
CA ASP A 180 -12.60 -24.82 17.98
C ASP A 180 -13.58 -25.69 17.18
N VAL A 181 -14.11 -26.77 17.79
CA VAL A 181 -15.14 -27.62 17.18
C VAL A 181 -16.49 -26.89 17.10
N LEU A 182 -16.88 -26.18 18.18
CA LEU A 182 -18.10 -25.37 18.19
C LEU A 182 -18.08 -24.31 17.06
N LYS A 183 -16.92 -23.68 16.84
CA LYS A 183 -16.72 -22.79 15.70
C LYS A 183 -16.95 -23.49 14.35
N VAL A 184 -16.53 -24.74 14.19
CA VAL A 184 -16.79 -25.49 12.95
C VAL A 184 -18.29 -25.73 12.78
N ILE A 185 -18.97 -26.16 13.83
CA ILE A 185 -20.43 -26.41 13.83
C ILE A 185 -21.18 -25.16 13.37
N ALA A 186 -20.87 -24.00 13.96
CA ALA A 186 -21.47 -22.72 13.59
C ALA A 186 -21.16 -22.27 12.15
N SER A 187 -20.08 -22.78 11.55
CA SER A 187 -19.64 -22.37 10.21
C SER A 187 -20.29 -23.14 9.05
N LYS A 188 -21.13 -24.13 9.36
CA LYS A 188 -21.70 -25.05 8.37
C LYS A 188 -22.72 -24.31 7.49
N THR A 189 -22.40 -24.16 6.21
CA THR A 189 -23.27 -23.50 5.23
C THR A 189 -23.44 -24.32 3.97
N VAL A 190 -24.51 -24.05 3.21
CA VAL A 190 -24.72 -24.66 1.89
C VAL A 190 -23.79 -23.98 0.88
N ARG A 191 -23.06 -24.78 0.11
CA ARG A 191 -22.10 -24.30 -0.90
C ARG A 191 -22.83 -23.54 -2.01
N ALA A 192 -22.36 -22.33 -2.32
CA ALA A 192 -22.88 -21.57 -3.45
C ALA A 192 -22.50 -22.23 -4.81
N GLY A 193 -23.38 -22.08 -5.80
CA GLY A 193 -23.15 -22.52 -7.19
C GLY A 193 -23.31 -24.04 -7.44
N GLN A 194 -22.66 -24.49 -8.50
CA GLN A 194 -22.81 -25.83 -9.10
C GLN A 194 -22.27 -26.98 -8.23
N GLY A 195 -21.52 -26.68 -7.16
CA GLY A 195 -20.98 -27.70 -6.26
C GLY A 195 -22.06 -28.48 -5.52
N LYS A 196 -23.25 -27.90 -5.32
CA LYS A 196 -24.41 -28.56 -4.70
C LYS A 196 -24.84 -29.81 -5.46
N MET A 197 -24.97 -29.68 -6.79
CA MET A 197 -25.38 -30.78 -7.67
C MET A 197 -24.27 -31.82 -7.88
N ARG A 198 -23.01 -31.45 -7.62
CA ARG A 198 -21.84 -32.34 -7.75
C ARG A 198 -21.47 -33.05 -6.44
N GLY A 199 -22.45 -33.36 -5.58
CA GLY A 199 -22.25 -34.07 -4.31
C GLY A 199 -21.47 -33.33 -3.23
N ARG A 200 -21.24 -32.01 -3.36
CA ARG A 200 -20.45 -31.18 -2.42
C ARG A 200 -21.32 -30.08 -1.80
N LYS A 201 -22.50 -30.46 -1.31
CA LYS A 201 -23.55 -29.54 -0.83
C LYS A 201 -23.12 -28.70 0.37
N ILE A 202 -22.37 -29.27 1.32
CA ILE A 202 -22.02 -28.60 2.58
C ILE A 202 -20.59 -28.05 2.51
N LYS A 203 -20.39 -26.87 3.08
CA LYS A 203 -19.08 -26.25 3.35
C LYS A 203 -18.98 -25.99 4.85
N GLU A 204 -17.87 -26.41 5.44
CA GLU A 204 -17.55 -26.18 6.85
C GLU A 204 -16.06 -25.87 7.00
N ARG A 205 -15.67 -25.26 8.12
CA ARG A 205 -14.27 -24.97 8.45
C ARG A 205 -13.54 -26.24 8.91
N LYS A 206 -12.21 -26.22 8.86
CA LYS A 206 -11.35 -27.29 9.40
C LYS A 206 -11.02 -27.00 10.87
N GLY A 207 -11.32 -27.95 11.75
CA GLY A 207 -11.03 -27.90 13.18
C GLY A 207 -9.71 -28.59 13.54
N PRO A 208 -9.57 -29.09 14.78
CA PRO A 208 -8.33 -29.68 15.26
C PRO A 208 -7.97 -30.96 14.48
N LEU A 209 -6.68 -31.20 14.34
CA LEU A 209 -6.13 -32.45 13.81
C LEU A 209 -5.62 -33.29 14.98
N VAL A 210 -6.15 -34.50 15.16
CA VAL A 210 -5.64 -35.46 16.15
C VAL A 210 -4.63 -36.37 15.48
N VAL A 211 -3.37 -36.31 15.92
CA VAL A 211 -2.28 -37.13 15.36
C VAL A 211 -1.91 -38.24 16.32
N TYR A 212 -2.03 -39.48 15.85
CA TYR A 212 -1.84 -40.69 16.64
C TYR A 212 -0.69 -41.56 16.14
N GLY A 213 -0.13 -42.36 17.05
CA GLY A 213 1.01 -43.23 16.82
C GLY A 213 0.59 -44.67 16.62
N ASN A 214 0.78 -45.49 17.65
CA ASN A 214 0.35 -46.89 17.71
C ASN A 214 -0.95 -47.06 18.52
N ASP A 215 -1.70 -45.99 18.71
CA ASP A 215 -2.89 -45.99 19.56
C ASP A 215 -4.03 -46.78 18.90
N ASP A 216 -4.96 -47.30 19.71
CA ASP A 216 -6.01 -48.21 19.26
C ASP A 216 -6.86 -47.63 18.11
N LEU A 217 -7.07 -48.43 17.07
CA LEU A 217 -7.92 -48.08 15.92
C LEU A 217 -9.35 -47.70 16.34
N GLN A 218 -9.84 -48.23 17.46
CA GLN A 218 -11.15 -47.87 18.02
C GLN A 218 -11.18 -46.42 18.51
N ALA A 219 -10.11 -45.92 19.13
CA ALA A 219 -9.99 -44.54 19.55
C ALA A 219 -10.03 -43.57 18.36
N VAL A 220 -9.37 -43.92 17.26
CA VAL A 220 -9.39 -43.12 16.01
C VAL A 220 -10.80 -43.02 15.42
N LYS A 221 -11.59 -44.11 15.49
CA LYS A 221 -12.97 -44.12 15.01
C LYS A 221 -13.88 -43.20 15.84
N ALA A 222 -13.64 -43.05 17.14
CA ALA A 222 -14.43 -42.20 18.01
C ALA A 222 -14.38 -40.71 17.60
N PHE A 223 -13.24 -40.23 17.08
CA PHE A 223 -13.10 -38.84 16.62
C PHE A 223 -13.68 -38.59 15.22
N ARG A 224 -13.89 -39.63 14.40
CA ARG A 224 -14.26 -39.49 12.98
C ARG A 224 -15.60 -38.79 12.74
N ASN A 225 -16.57 -38.98 13.65
CA ASN A 225 -17.91 -38.41 13.50
C ASN A 225 -18.02 -36.96 14.03
N ILE A 226 -16.97 -36.42 14.65
CA ILE A 226 -16.98 -35.06 15.20
C ILE A 226 -16.72 -34.07 14.05
N PRO A 227 -17.59 -33.07 13.82
CA PRO A 227 -17.46 -32.16 12.69
C PRO A 227 -16.15 -31.37 12.74
N GLY A 228 -15.44 -31.32 11.61
CA GLY A 228 -14.17 -30.61 11.46
C GLY A 228 -12.94 -31.26 12.10
N VAL A 229 -13.11 -32.30 12.93
CA VAL A 229 -11.99 -33.04 13.51
C VAL A 229 -11.47 -34.02 12.48
N ASP A 230 -10.19 -33.88 12.11
CA ASP A 230 -9.52 -34.87 11.27
C ASP A 230 -8.60 -35.72 12.16
N THR A 231 -8.43 -37.00 11.82
CA THR A 231 -7.43 -37.88 12.44
C THR A 231 -6.36 -38.24 11.42
N CYS A 232 -5.10 -38.37 11.87
CA CYS A 232 -4.00 -38.78 10.99
C CYS A 232 -2.94 -39.56 11.76
N ARG A 233 -2.43 -40.64 11.15
CA ARG A 233 -1.28 -41.37 11.70
C ARG A 233 0.00 -40.55 11.49
N VAL A 234 0.86 -40.51 12.50
CA VAL A 234 2.13 -39.74 12.50
C VAL A 234 3.05 -40.05 11.31
N GLU A 235 3.05 -41.29 10.84
CA GLU A 235 3.87 -41.76 9.71
C GLU A 235 3.34 -41.23 8.35
N ASN A 236 2.04 -40.93 8.26
CA ASN A 236 1.35 -40.53 7.02
C ASN A 236 0.98 -39.04 6.98
N LEU A 237 1.72 -38.21 7.70
CA LEU A 237 1.50 -36.76 7.71
C LEU A 237 1.74 -36.15 6.32
N SER A 238 0.74 -35.43 5.83
CA SER A 238 0.76 -34.72 4.56
C SER A 238 0.55 -33.22 4.73
N VAL A 239 1.00 -32.44 3.75
CA VAL A 239 0.79 -30.99 3.74
C VAL A 239 -0.70 -30.66 3.63
N LEU A 240 -1.50 -31.50 2.94
CA LEU A 240 -2.96 -31.31 2.84
C LEU A 240 -3.65 -31.41 4.21
N ASN A 241 -3.16 -32.26 5.10
CA ASN A 241 -3.69 -32.43 6.44
C ASN A 241 -3.24 -31.28 7.36
N LEU A 242 -1.97 -30.89 7.28
CA LEU A 242 -1.36 -29.91 8.19
C LEU A 242 -1.61 -28.45 7.80
N ALA A 243 -1.76 -28.17 6.50
CA ALA A 243 -2.01 -26.84 5.97
C ALA A 243 -3.19 -26.84 4.98
N PRO A 244 -4.44 -27.13 5.43
CA PRO A 244 -5.61 -27.09 4.56
C PRO A 244 -5.79 -25.69 3.98
N GLY A 245 -5.93 -25.61 2.66
CA GLY A 245 -6.00 -24.33 1.94
C GLY A 245 -4.66 -23.64 1.78
N CYS A 246 -3.53 -24.33 2.00
CA CYS A 246 -2.18 -23.76 1.94
C CYS A 246 -1.82 -22.80 3.10
N HIS A 247 -2.65 -22.75 4.14
CA HIS A 247 -2.37 -21.96 5.34
C HIS A 247 -1.80 -22.85 6.44
N MET A 248 -0.55 -22.57 6.83
CA MET A 248 0.14 -23.24 7.95
C MET A 248 -0.45 -22.79 9.30
N GLY A 249 -0.06 -23.48 10.39
CA GLY A 249 -0.59 -23.19 11.72
C GLY A 249 -1.96 -23.82 11.95
N ARG A 250 -2.13 -25.09 11.61
CA ARG A 250 -3.32 -25.84 12.04
C ARG A 250 -3.20 -26.18 13.54
N PHE A 251 -4.31 -26.17 14.27
CA PHE A 251 -4.33 -26.67 15.64
C PHE A 251 -4.22 -28.21 15.63
N ILE A 252 -3.18 -28.74 16.27
CA ILE A 252 -2.88 -30.17 16.29
C ILE A 252 -2.81 -30.67 17.73
N ILE A 253 -3.51 -31.77 17.99
CA ILE A 253 -3.48 -32.51 19.23
C ILE A 253 -2.65 -33.76 18.98
N TRP A 254 -1.53 -33.91 19.68
CA TRP A 254 -0.64 -35.04 19.55
C TRP A 254 -0.91 -36.07 20.63
N THR A 255 -0.92 -37.35 20.29
CA THR A 255 -0.76 -38.40 21.30
C THR A 255 0.71 -38.47 21.71
N GLU A 256 0.98 -38.85 22.96
CA GLU A 256 2.34 -39.00 23.46
C GLU A 256 3.16 -39.98 22.58
N SER A 257 2.55 -41.10 22.17
CA SER A 257 3.18 -42.08 21.28
C SER A 257 3.55 -41.48 19.92
N ALA A 258 2.67 -40.65 19.33
CA ALA A 258 2.95 -39.91 18.11
C ALA A 258 4.08 -38.91 18.30
N PHE A 259 4.06 -38.17 19.40
CA PHE A 259 5.01 -37.09 19.67
C PHE A 259 6.44 -37.61 19.83
N LYS A 260 6.62 -38.73 20.55
CA LYS A 260 7.93 -39.39 20.70
C LYS A 260 8.45 -39.93 19.36
N LYS A 261 7.58 -40.50 18.52
CA LYS A 261 7.94 -41.03 17.19
C LYS A 261 8.43 -39.96 16.20
N LEU A 262 8.12 -38.68 16.39
CA LEU A 262 8.53 -37.62 15.45
C LEU A 262 10.05 -37.54 15.25
N ASN A 263 10.85 -37.73 16.30
CA ASN A 263 12.31 -37.73 16.19
C ASN A 263 12.83 -38.92 15.38
N THR A 264 12.20 -40.09 15.50
CA THR A 264 12.52 -41.28 14.69
C THR A 264 12.20 -41.06 13.21
N ILE A 265 11.07 -40.40 12.92
CA ILE A 265 10.57 -40.19 11.55
C ILE A 265 11.32 -39.08 10.81
N PHE A 266 11.63 -37.96 11.48
CA PHE A 266 12.25 -36.78 10.85
C PHE A 266 13.72 -36.60 11.20
N GLY A 267 14.25 -37.36 12.17
CA GLY A 267 15.60 -37.18 12.68
C GLY A 267 15.74 -35.94 13.54
N THR A 268 16.97 -35.50 13.73
CA THR A 268 17.32 -34.23 14.36
C THR A 268 18.17 -33.38 13.40
N GLN A 269 18.62 -32.21 13.83
CA GLN A 269 19.61 -31.45 13.06
C GLN A 269 20.98 -32.14 13.01
N LYS A 270 21.30 -32.96 14.02
CA LYS A 270 22.58 -33.70 14.12
C LYS A 270 22.49 -35.09 13.49
N LYS A 271 21.44 -35.86 13.83
CA LYS A 271 21.23 -37.25 13.37
C LYS A 271 20.23 -37.31 12.22
N MET A 272 20.52 -38.13 11.20
CA MET A 272 19.59 -38.38 10.10
C MET A 272 18.31 -39.10 10.56
N ALA A 273 17.26 -39.00 9.75
CA ALA A 273 15.99 -39.65 10.00
C ALA A 273 16.05 -41.17 9.70
N GLN A 274 15.51 -41.99 10.60
CA GLN A 274 15.37 -43.43 10.37
C GLN A 274 14.18 -43.73 9.44
N GLY A 275 13.03 -43.10 9.70
CA GLY A 275 11.81 -43.30 8.88
C GLY A 275 11.85 -42.65 7.49
N LYS A 276 12.85 -41.80 7.22
CA LYS A 276 12.99 -41.06 5.96
C LYS A 276 14.45 -41.09 5.52
N SER A 277 14.84 -42.17 4.84
CA SER A 277 16.20 -42.33 4.31
C SER A 277 16.67 -41.06 3.56
N GLY A 278 17.89 -40.61 3.91
CA GLY A 278 18.53 -39.40 3.37
C GLY A 278 17.92 -38.07 3.82
N PHE A 279 16.94 -38.06 4.73
CA PHE A 279 16.35 -36.82 5.25
C PHE A 279 17.00 -36.40 6.57
N ARG A 280 17.25 -35.09 6.68
CA ARG A 280 17.66 -34.41 7.91
C ARG A 280 16.93 -33.09 7.99
N ILE A 281 16.60 -32.66 9.20
CA ILE A 281 15.98 -31.36 9.42
C ILE A 281 17.00 -30.28 9.03
N ALA A 282 16.59 -29.35 8.18
CA ALA A 282 17.46 -28.26 7.75
C ALA A 282 17.73 -27.30 8.91
N HIS A 283 18.93 -26.73 8.92
CA HIS A 283 19.25 -25.58 9.75
C HIS A 283 18.53 -24.34 9.20
N ALA A 284 18.11 -23.45 10.09
CA ALA A 284 17.65 -22.13 9.68
C ALA A 284 18.83 -21.35 9.08
N GLN A 285 18.57 -20.59 8.01
CA GLN A 285 19.58 -19.73 7.40
C GLN A 285 20.02 -18.60 8.36
N MET A 286 19.13 -18.18 9.24
CA MET A 286 19.41 -17.21 10.29
C MET A 286 19.30 -17.90 11.66
N ALA A 287 20.36 -17.81 12.47
CA ALA A 287 20.35 -18.32 13.83
C ALA A 287 19.38 -17.54 14.73
N VAL A 288 19.35 -16.20 14.57
CA VAL A 288 18.46 -15.30 15.30
C VAL A 288 17.48 -14.66 14.31
N PRO A 289 16.19 -15.03 14.34
CA PRO A 289 15.19 -14.45 13.44
C PRO A 289 14.65 -13.08 13.92
N ASP A 290 14.96 -12.68 15.16
CA ASP A 290 14.56 -11.38 15.70
C ASP A 290 15.50 -10.28 15.20
N MET A 291 15.11 -9.64 14.10
CA MET A 291 15.88 -8.54 13.52
C MET A 291 15.99 -7.32 14.44
N LYS A 292 15.00 -7.07 15.32
CA LYS A 292 15.09 -5.95 16.26
C LYS A 292 16.23 -6.19 17.24
N ARG A 293 16.35 -7.41 17.78
CA ARG A 293 17.47 -7.79 18.64
C ARG A 293 18.82 -7.67 17.93
N VAL A 294 18.91 -8.12 16.68
CA VAL A 294 20.15 -8.02 15.88
C VAL A 294 20.55 -6.56 15.66
N VAL A 295 19.60 -5.71 15.27
CA VAL A 295 19.84 -4.27 15.05
C VAL A 295 20.26 -3.58 16.34
N VAL A 296 19.55 -3.82 17.45
CA VAL A 296 19.89 -3.23 18.76
C VAL A 296 21.28 -3.71 19.24
N ALA A 297 21.65 -4.95 18.98
CA ALA A 297 22.99 -5.45 19.29
C ALA A 297 24.06 -4.75 18.45
N ALA A 298 23.81 -4.54 17.16
CA ALA A 298 24.72 -3.81 16.27
C ALA A 298 24.87 -2.33 16.67
N GLU A 299 23.78 -1.68 17.11
CA GLU A 299 23.79 -0.33 17.67
C GLU A 299 24.64 -0.26 18.94
N LYS A 300 24.43 -1.18 19.89
CA LYS A 300 25.22 -1.26 21.14
C LYS A 300 26.70 -1.54 20.87
N ALA A 301 27.00 -2.35 19.86
CA ALA A 301 28.37 -2.63 19.41
C ALA A 301 28.99 -1.48 18.62
N LYS A 302 28.28 -0.35 18.41
CA LYS A 302 28.72 0.82 17.64
C LYS A 302 29.17 0.48 16.21
N LEU A 303 28.60 -0.57 15.61
CA LEU A 303 28.89 -0.99 14.23
C LEU A 303 28.17 -0.14 13.19
N LEU A 304 27.07 0.51 13.58
CA LEU A 304 26.23 1.30 12.68
C LEU A 304 26.70 2.75 12.63
N ARG A 305 26.76 3.31 11.42
CA ARG A 305 26.92 4.75 11.22
C ARG A 305 25.71 5.52 11.78
N ALA A 306 25.94 6.76 12.19
CA ALA A 306 24.87 7.66 12.61
C ALA A 306 23.80 7.79 11.50
N LYS A 307 22.53 7.86 11.91
CA LYS A 307 21.41 8.04 11.00
C LYS A 307 21.55 9.40 10.30
N ILE A 308 21.64 9.38 8.97
CA ILE A 308 21.62 10.61 8.17
C ILE A 308 20.22 11.21 8.26
N VAL A 309 20.12 12.38 8.90
CA VAL A 309 18.89 13.18 8.92
C VAL A 309 18.92 14.09 7.71
N LEU A 310 17.99 13.88 6.78
CA LEU A 310 17.85 14.79 5.64
C LEU A 310 17.46 16.18 6.16
N PRO A 311 18.15 17.25 5.73
CA PRO A 311 17.79 18.59 6.15
C PRO A 311 16.39 18.92 5.65
N LYS A 312 15.58 19.53 6.54
CA LYS A 312 14.29 20.09 6.12
C LYS A 312 14.56 21.25 5.17
N VAL A 313 14.16 21.12 3.91
CA VAL A 313 14.24 22.22 2.95
C VAL A 313 13.15 23.23 3.31
N PRO A 314 13.50 24.49 3.65
CA PRO A 314 12.49 25.51 3.92
C PRO A 314 11.71 25.82 2.64
N LYS A 315 10.40 26.08 2.76
CA LYS A 315 9.61 26.57 1.62
C LYS A 315 10.20 27.89 1.13
N ARG A 316 10.40 28.01 -0.19
CA ARG A 316 10.93 29.24 -0.81
C ARG A 316 9.94 30.38 -0.58
N ALA A 317 10.33 31.36 0.24
CA ALA A 317 9.59 32.60 0.40
C ALA A 317 9.86 33.52 -0.80
N ASN A 318 8.83 34.21 -1.30
CA ASN A 318 9.00 35.18 -2.38
C ASN A 318 9.71 36.44 -1.83
N PRO A 319 10.93 36.78 -2.28
CA PRO A 319 11.70 37.92 -1.76
C PRO A 319 11.00 39.26 -1.98
N LEU A 320 10.24 39.41 -3.07
CA LEU A 320 9.54 40.66 -3.37
C LEU A 320 8.37 40.91 -2.41
N LYS A 321 7.82 39.85 -1.80
CA LYS A 321 6.72 39.93 -0.83
C LYS A 321 7.20 39.80 0.63
N ASN A 322 8.34 39.17 0.86
CA ASN A 322 8.91 38.93 2.18
C ASN A 322 10.26 39.64 2.32
N TRP A 323 10.27 40.72 3.09
CA TRP A 323 11.45 41.55 3.31
C TRP A 323 12.63 40.77 3.92
N ALA A 324 12.39 39.90 4.89
CA ALA A 324 13.45 39.10 5.50
C ALA A 324 14.09 38.15 4.47
N ALA A 325 13.29 37.58 3.56
CA ALA A 325 13.81 36.78 2.46
C ALA A 325 14.60 37.62 1.45
N MET A 326 14.18 38.85 1.16
CA MET A 326 14.95 39.80 0.34
C MET A 326 16.28 40.15 0.98
N VAL A 327 16.30 40.51 2.25
CA VAL A 327 17.52 40.90 2.96
C VAL A 327 18.47 39.70 3.09
N LYS A 328 17.96 38.49 3.32
CA LYS A 328 18.78 37.27 3.36
C LYS A 328 19.46 36.96 2.02
N LEU A 329 18.79 37.22 0.89
CA LEU A 329 19.34 36.99 -0.44
C LEU A 329 20.18 38.17 -0.94
N ASN A 330 19.79 39.39 -0.60
CA ASN A 330 20.42 40.63 -1.01
C ASN A 330 20.45 41.64 0.16
N PRO A 331 21.51 41.62 0.98
CA PRO A 331 21.67 42.56 2.09
C PRO A 331 21.70 44.04 1.65
N TYR A 332 22.11 44.32 0.41
CA TYR A 332 22.14 45.67 -0.13
C TYR A 332 20.73 46.29 -0.23
N ALA A 333 19.68 45.47 -0.37
CA ALA A 333 18.31 45.96 -0.37
C ALA A 333 17.99 46.79 0.89
N LYS A 334 18.55 46.39 2.05
CA LYS A 334 18.40 47.12 3.32
C LYS A 334 19.09 48.49 3.30
N ILE A 335 20.27 48.57 2.71
CA ILE A 335 21.02 49.83 2.57
C ILE A 335 20.31 50.75 1.58
N ALA A 336 19.86 50.19 0.45
CA ALA A 336 19.14 50.92 -0.58
C ALA A 336 17.82 51.47 -0.07
N SER A 337 17.03 50.70 0.69
CA SER A 337 15.79 51.19 1.28
C SER A 337 16.02 52.31 2.29
N HIS A 338 17.07 52.22 3.11
CA HIS A 338 17.44 53.29 4.04
C HIS A 338 17.87 54.57 3.30
N LYS A 339 18.71 54.44 2.25
CA LYS A 339 19.12 55.57 1.41
C LYS A 339 17.92 56.21 0.70
N LEU A 340 17.02 55.40 0.13
CA LEU A 340 15.80 55.89 -0.50
C LEU A 340 14.91 56.64 0.50
N ALA A 341 14.77 56.14 1.73
CA ALA A 341 14.02 56.83 2.78
C ALA A 341 14.65 58.17 3.17
N GLN A 342 15.99 58.25 3.23
CA GLN A 342 16.69 59.52 3.47
C GLN A 342 16.49 60.51 2.33
N VAL A 343 16.60 60.07 1.08
CA VAL A 343 16.35 60.91 -0.10
C VAL A 343 14.89 61.39 -0.12
N ALA A 344 13.92 60.53 0.17
CA ALA A 344 12.52 60.90 0.24
C ALA A 344 12.25 61.95 1.34
N LYS A 345 12.86 61.80 2.52
CA LYS A 345 12.80 62.81 3.60
C LYS A 345 13.40 64.14 3.16
N ALA A 346 14.57 64.12 2.52
CA ALA A 346 15.21 65.34 2.00
C ALA A 346 14.34 66.04 0.94
N GLN A 347 13.72 65.27 0.03
CA GLN A 347 12.79 65.79 -0.97
C GLN A 347 11.53 66.40 -0.34
N ALA A 348 10.98 65.77 0.69
CA ALA A 348 9.82 66.30 1.43
C ALA A 348 10.14 67.64 2.11
N VAL A 349 11.32 67.74 2.75
CA VAL A 349 11.79 69.00 3.36
C VAL A 349 11.99 70.08 2.30
N HIS A 350 12.65 69.76 1.18
CA HIS A 350 12.85 70.71 0.08
C HIS A 350 11.51 71.19 -0.51
N LYS A 351 10.53 70.28 -0.68
CA LYS A 351 9.19 70.62 -1.16
C LYS A 351 8.46 71.56 -0.18
N ALA A 352 8.56 71.30 1.13
CA ALA A 352 7.99 72.17 2.16
C ALA A 352 8.65 73.56 2.19
N GLN A 353 9.98 73.63 2.09
CA GLN A 353 10.73 74.88 2.01
C GLN A 353 10.38 75.68 0.75
N TYR A 354 10.25 75.01 -0.39
CA TYR A 354 9.85 75.64 -1.64
C TYR A 354 8.41 76.16 -1.57
N ALA A 355 7.48 75.41 -0.96
CA ALA A 355 6.12 75.87 -0.71
C ALA A 355 6.09 77.13 0.17
N ALA A 356 6.83 77.14 1.29
CA ALA A 356 6.94 78.31 2.17
C ALA A 356 7.60 79.52 1.47
N LYS A 357 8.60 79.28 0.62
CA LYS A 357 9.21 80.35 -0.20
C LYS A 357 8.23 80.92 -1.22
N MET A 358 7.42 80.05 -1.84
CA MET A 358 6.38 80.48 -2.77
C MET A 358 5.27 81.27 -2.10
N GLU A 359 4.86 80.90 -0.87
CA GLU A 359 3.95 81.72 -0.06
C GLU A 359 4.52 83.11 0.23
N LYS A 360 5.80 83.21 0.62
CA LYS A 360 6.46 84.51 0.84
C LYS A 360 6.52 85.36 -0.44
N ILE A 361 6.80 84.75 -1.59
CA ILE A 361 6.81 85.45 -2.88
C ILE A 361 5.41 85.93 -3.26
N LEU A 362 4.37 85.13 -3.02
CA LEU A 362 2.98 85.50 -3.23
C LEU A 362 2.56 86.66 -2.32
N ALA A 363 2.96 86.64 -1.04
CA ALA A 363 2.73 87.73 -0.10
C ALA A 363 3.40 89.02 -0.57
N ALA A 364 4.69 88.96 -0.94
CA ALA A 364 5.43 90.13 -1.45
C ALA A 364 4.85 90.67 -2.77
N LYS A 365 4.36 89.81 -3.68
CA LYS A 365 3.64 90.25 -4.89
C LYS A 365 2.33 90.95 -4.55
N LYS A 366 1.61 90.49 -3.52
CA LYS A 366 0.36 91.10 -3.04
C LYS A 366 0.63 92.48 -2.43
N GLU A 367 1.70 92.62 -1.65
CA GLU A 367 2.16 93.90 -1.11
C GLU A 367 2.60 94.88 -2.21
N ALA A 368 3.39 94.42 -3.19
CA ALA A 368 3.81 95.25 -4.32
C ALA A 368 2.63 95.72 -5.19
N LEU A 369 1.61 94.86 -5.38
CA LEU A 369 0.37 95.23 -6.05
C LEU A 369 -0.35 96.35 -5.28
N ASN A 370 -0.50 96.23 -3.96
CA ASN A 370 -1.11 97.25 -3.12
C ASN A 370 -0.35 98.59 -3.18
N GLN A 371 0.98 98.57 -3.18
CA GLN A 371 1.80 99.77 -3.32
C GLN A 371 1.68 100.44 -4.71
N SER A 372 1.50 99.65 -5.78
CA SER A 372 1.31 100.19 -7.13
C SER A 372 -0.07 100.85 -7.33
N VAL A 373 -1.10 100.38 -6.63
CA VAL A 373 -2.44 100.98 -6.64
C VAL A 373 -2.44 102.32 -5.89
N ALA A 374 -1.67 102.44 -4.80
CA ALA A 374 -1.54 103.67 -4.03
C ALA A 374 -0.82 104.82 -4.79
N LYS A 375 0.07 104.53 -5.73
CA LYS A 375 0.80 105.55 -6.53
C LYS A 375 0.04 106.08 -7.76
N ARG A 376 -1.18 105.60 -8.03
CA ARG A 376 -1.99 106.04 -9.21
C ARG A 376 -2.77 107.34 -9.01
N PHE A 377 -2.81 107.92 -7.82
CA PHE A 377 -3.53 109.16 -7.56
C PHE A 377 -2.64 110.18 -6.82
N GLY A 378 -2.12 111.18 -7.55
CA GLY A 378 -1.55 112.38 -6.93
C GLY A 378 -0.41 113.06 -7.69
N LYS A 379 -0.74 114.01 -8.57
CA LYS A 379 -0.14 115.37 -8.68
C LYS A 379 -0.75 116.14 -9.87
N THR A 380 -1.34 117.29 -9.57
CA THR A 380 -1.92 118.28 -10.49
C THR A 380 -0.98 119.49 -10.58
N GLN A 381 -0.73 120.02 -11.78
CA GLN A 381 0.06 121.25 -12.02
C GLN A 381 -0.78 122.21 -12.89
N LYS A 382 -0.79 123.51 -12.57
CA LYS A 382 -1.54 124.56 -13.29
C LYS A 382 -0.60 125.34 -14.22
N VAL A 383 -0.97 125.50 -15.48
CA VAL A 383 -0.41 126.48 -16.43
C VAL A 383 -1.60 127.14 -17.15
N ASP A 384 -1.65 128.47 -17.17
CA ASP A 384 -2.64 129.32 -17.85
C ASP A 384 -4.12 128.99 -17.62
N GLY A 385 -4.51 128.96 -16.34
CA GLY A 385 -5.92 129.07 -15.92
C GLY A 385 -6.84 127.87 -16.22
N LYS A 386 -6.37 126.81 -16.89
CA LYS A 386 -7.12 125.57 -17.12
C LYS A 386 -6.32 124.34 -16.70
N VAL A 387 -6.95 123.46 -15.91
CA VAL A 387 -6.34 122.21 -15.40
C VAL A 387 -6.41 121.14 -16.49
N VAL A 388 -5.27 120.81 -17.09
CA VAL A 388 -5.15 119.72 -18.06
C VAL A 388 -4.40 118.56 -17.43
N LYS A 389 -4.98 117.35 -17.47
CA LYS A 389 -4.35 116.11 -17.01
C LYS A 389 -3.33 115.66 -18.06
N VAL A 390 -2.04 115.72 -17.74
CA VAL A 390 -1.00 115.15 -18.60
C VAL A 390 -0.93 113.64 -18.36
N LYS A 391 -1.16 112.88 -19.43
CA LYS A 391 -1.02 111.42 -19.48
C LYS A 391 0.47 111.11 -19.66
N VAL A 392 1.11 110.55 -18.63
CA VAL A 392 2.48 110.03 -18.74
C VAL A 392 2.41 108.70 -19.50
N GLU A 393 2.62 108.76 -20.80
CA GLU A 393 2.86 107.60 -21.64
C GLU A 393 4.30 107.15 -21.44
N ASN A 394 4.48 106.21 -20.51
CA ASN A 394 5.50 105.16 -20.62
C ASN A 394 5.12 104.04 -19.66
N ASN A 395 4.23 103.17 -20.15
CA ASN A 395 3.95 101.89 -19.52
C ASN A 395 5.24 101.06 -19.49
N LEU A 396 5.90 101.04 -18.33
CA LEU A 396 6.96 100.09 -17.92
C LEU A 396 6.47 98.61 -17.89
N LEU A 397 5.37 98.29 -18.56
CA LEU A 397 4.71 96.99 -18.60
C LEU A 397 4.93 96.22 -19.92
N LYS A 398 5.76 96.74 -20.84
CA LYS A 398 6.29 95.99 -22.00
C LYS A 398 7.81 96.09 -22.13
N ALA A 399 8.53 96.13 -21.01
CA ALA A 399 9.89 95.60 -21.02
C ALA A 399 9.77 94.09 -21.18
N THR A 400 9.76 93.64 -22.44
CA THR A 400 10.09 92.28 -22.80
C THR A 400 11.42 91.97 -22.11
N VAL A 401 11.37 91.18 -21.03
CA VAL A 401 12.57 90.61 -20.43
C VAL A 401 13.12 89.68 -21.51
N LYS A 402 13.97 90.23 -22.38
CA LYS A 402 14.77 89.44 -23.32
C LYS A 402 15.49 88.41 -22.45
N ARG A 403 15.20 87.13 -22.67
CA ARG A 403 15.87 86.05 -21.95
C ARG A 403 17.36 86.26 -22.16
N THR A 404 18.10 86.25 -21.05
CA THR A 404 19.56 86.33 -21.14
C THR A 404 20.06 85.09 -21.88
N ALA A 405 21.20 85.19 -22.56
CA ALA A 405 21.79 84.05 -23.26
C ALA A 405 21.96 82.81 -22.34
N LYS A 406 22.19 83.02 -21.04
CA LYS A 406 22.20 81.96 -20.01
C LYS A 406 20.83 81.30 -19.80
N GLN A 407 19.75 82.07 -19.78
CA GLN A 407 18.38 81.55 -19.65
C GLN A 407 17.97 80.79 -20.91
N ASP A 408 18.32 81.27 -22.11
CA ASP A 408 18.04 80.54 -23.35
C ASP A 408 18.87 79.26 -23.46
N ALA A 409 20.14 79.27 -23.04
CA ALA A 409 20.96 78.07 -22.94
C ALA A 409 20.38 77.05 -21.94
N TYR A 410 19.90 77.53 -20.79
CA TYR A 410 19.22 76.68 -19.80
C TYR A 410 17.93 76.08 -20.35
N MET A 411 17.09 76.88 -21.03
CA MET A 411 15.84 76.39 -21.63
C MET A 411 16.11 75.38 -22.76
N LYS A 412 17.11 75.60 -23.62
CA LYS A 412 17.56 74.60 -24.62
C LYS A 412 18.01 73.30 -23.96
N LYS A 413 18.76 73.39 -22.86
CA LYS A 413 19.21 72.21 -22.11
C LYS A 413 18.03 71.47 -21.46
N TYR A 414 17.08 72.22 -20.90
CA TYR A 414 15.85 71.68 -20.30
C TYR A 414 15.00 70.95 -21.34
N ASP A 415 14.75 71.57 -22.50
CA ASP A 415 13.97 70.97 -23.58
C ASP A 415 14.66 69.71 -24.15
N GLY A 416 15.99 69.71 -24.22
CA GLY A 416 16.78 68.54 -24.58
C GLY A 416 16.59 67.37 -23.59
N ILE A 417 16.57 67.66 -22.29
CA ILE A 417 16.32 66.66 -21.24
C ILE A 417 14.87 66.13 -21.32
N VAL A 418 13.89 67.01 -21.53
CA VAL A 418 12.47 66.62 -21.68
C VAL A 418 12.29 65.69 -22.88
N LYS A 419 12.88 66.02 -24.03
CA LYS A 419 12.84 65.16 -25.23
C LYS A 419 13.54 63.81 -25.00
N ALA A 420 14.69 63.80 -24.33
CA ALA A 420 15.41 62.56 -24.02
C ALA A 420 14.63 61.64 -23.06
N ASN A 421 13.96 62.23 -22.06
CA ASN A 421 13.11 61.48 -21.14
C ASN A 421 11.84 60.96 -21.82
N ALA A 422 11.22 61.74 -22.71
CA ALA A 422 10.09 61.29 -23.53
C ALA A 422 10.48 60.11 -24.42
N LYS A 423 11.67 60.15 -25.04
CA LYS A 423 12.21 59.05 -25.85
C LYS A 423 12.45 57.78 -25.02
N LYS A 424 13.09 57.90 -23.85
CA LYS A 424 13.30 56.77 -22.92
C LYS A 424 11.98 56.17 -22.40
N TYR A 425 10.96 57.00 -22.24
CA TYR A 425 9.63 56.54 -21.81
C TYR A 425 8.91 55.80 -22.94
N ALA A 426 9.00 56.29 -24.19
CA ALA A 426 8.48 55.62 -25.37
C ALA A 426 9.16 54.25 -25.63
N GLU A 427 10.49 54.18 -25.48
CA GLU A 427 11.25 52.92 -25.61
C GLU A 427 10.89 51.88 -24.53
N LYS A 428 10.40 52.31 -23.36
CA LYS A 428 9.94 51.43 -22.27
C LYS A 428 8.51 50.89 -22.43
N ILE A 429 7.68 51.55 -23.24
CA ILE A 429 6.29 51.11 -23.51
C ILE A 429 6.23 50.12 -24.69
N GLY A 430 7.29 50.08 -25.51
CA GLY A 430 7.41 49.15 -26.65
C GLY A 430 7.96 47.76 -26.35
N PHE A 431 7.92 47.29 -25.09
CA PHE A 431 8.34 45.94 -24.69
C PHE A 431 7.32 45.27 -23.76
#